data_AF-A0A3N5UBY1-F1
#
_entry.id   AF-A0A3N5UBY1-F1
#
_cell.length_a   1.000
_cell.length_b   1.000
_cell.length_c   1.000
_cell.angle_alpha   90.00
_cell.angle_beta   90.00
_cell.angle_gamma   90.00
#
_symmetry.space_group_name_H-M   'P 1'
#
loop_
_entity.id
_entity.type
_entity.pdbx_description
1 polymer ?
#
loop_
_entity_poly.entity_id
_entity_poly.type
_entity_poly.pdbx_seq_one_letter_code
_entity_poly.pdbx_strand_id
1 'polypeptide(L)'
;DKSSGIITSWAWTFGDGATSTVQNPGTHTYSTAGSYTASLTVTGPGGSNSTSTGITVTAPTPTPKPVAGFNANPTSGVAPLNVAFASQCTGIITTYSWDFGDSTTYNGQNPGTHTYNSAGTYTAKLTVTGPGGTDSISKTITVTTPRPVVAFTASPTYGLVPLSVAFTDKSSGIITSWSWTFGDGATSNVQNPGTHMYDAAGSYTAKLTVTGPGGSNDTSMVITVTTPTPTPKPVVAFTASPTAGVAPLDVAFTDRSSGSITSWSWTFGDGGTSSVQNPGIHTYTTAGSYTASLTVTGPGGSNSTSTGITVTTATPTPSPSPNSGIALTLDDDYVDEWYAMRGMFKAYGVKATFFITEFDRLTTQQINELKVLQSEGCEIACHGFRHLDAVSYIQSHTIANYVSTEITPAINAMKAQGFTPTDFAWPYGEFNSALNTEMYKYFDHLRGVTWGDGPLKDYDSNYYKWDGTRLIGCVATDNVEGRPVSEFTAGLDKAKANGWVLITLS
;
A
#
# COMPACT_ATOMS: atom_id res chain seq x y z
N ASP A 1 -93.60 -88.48 9.04
CA ASP A 1 -94.51 -89.11 8.06
C ASP A 1 -95.82 -88.33 7.98
N LYS A 2 -96.39 -88.16 6.78
CA LYS A 2 -97.72 -87.53 6.52
C LYS A 2 -98.67 -88.46 5.75
N SER A 3 -98.32 -89.74 5.63
CA SER A 3 -99.10 -90.74 4.90
C SER A 3 -100.48 -90.95 5.54
N SER A 4 -101.47 -91.38 4.76
CA SER A 4 -102.85 -91.63 5.20
C SER A 4 -103.34 -93.02 4.77
N GLY A 5 -104.38 -93.56 5.43
CA GLY A 5 -104.88 -94.92 5.24
C GLY A 5 -104.39 -95.92 6.30
N ILE A 6 -104.71 -97.22 6.12
CA ILE A 6 -104.22 -98.29 7.00
C ILE A 6 -102.78 -98.63 6.60
N ILE A 7 -101.82 -98.22 7.42
CA ILE A 7 -100.39 -98.48 7.22
C ILE A 7 -99.94 -99.56 8.21
N THR A 8 -99.27 -100.58 7.69
CA THR A 8 -98.75 -101.72 8.48
C THR A 8 -97.24 -101.68 8.64
N SER A 9 -96.48 -100.96 7.80
CA SER A 9 -95.03 -100.77 7.99
C SER A 9 -94.48 -99.52 7.30
N TRP A 10 -93.35 -99.03 7.84
CA TRP A 10 -92.54 -97.93 7.29
C TRP A 10 -91.14 -98.42 6.98
N ALA A 11 -90.54 -97.90 5.91
CA ALA A 11 -89.15 -98.12 5.57
C ALA A 11 -88.53 -96.81 5.08
N TRP A 12 -87.62 -96.27 5.87
CA TRP A 12 -86.79 -95.11 5.55
C TRP A 12 -85.45 -95.57 4.99
N THR A 13 -84.99 -94.91 3.94
CA THR A 13 -83.59 -94.93 3.49
C THR A 13 -83.11 -93.48 3.48
N PHE A 14 -81.92 -93.20 4.03
CA PHE A 14 -81.41 -91.82 4.08
C PHE A 14 -80.44 -91.51 2.93
N GLY A 15 -80.16 -92.48 2.06
CA GLY A 15 -79.29 -92.32 0.90
C GLY A 15 -77.79 -92.44 1.19
N ASP A 16 -77.39 -92.62 2.45
CA ASP A 16 -76.02 -92.87 2.91
C ASP A 16 -75.80 -94.32 3.40
N GLY A 17 -76.76 -95.21 3.12
CA GLY A 17 -76.77 -96.60 3.57
C GLY A 17 -77.50 -96.83 4.91
N ALA A 18 -77.82 -95.77 5.67
CA ALA A 18 -78.64 -95.90 6.87
C ALA A 18 -80.13 -96.07 6.52
N THR A 19 -80.83 -96.87 7.34
CA THR A 19 -82.27 -97.15 7.19
C THR A 19 -82.99 -97.11 8.53
N SER A 20 -84.32 -96.99 8.51
CA SER A 20 -85.16 -97.12 9.71
C SER A 20 -86.54 -97.65 9.38
N THR A 21 -87.13 -98.45 10.27
CA THR A 21 -88.52 -98.92 10.14
C THR A 21 -89.50 -98.20 11.07
N VAL A 22 -89.01 -97.24 11.87
CA VAL A 22 -89.84 -96.43 12.76
C VAL A 22 -90.60 -95.39 11.94
N GLN A 23 -91.90 -95.20 12.23
CA GLN A 23 -92.74 -94.23 11.52
C GLN A 23 -92.11 -92.83 11.45
N ASN A 24 -91.60 -92.35 12.57
CA ASN A 24 -90.90 -91.06 12.68
C ASN A 24 -89.53 -91.28 13.35
N PRO A 25 -88.44 -91.47 12.58
CA PRO A 25 -87.14 -91.88 13.12
C PRO A 25 -86.37 -90.75 13.83
N GLY A 26 -86.89 -89.52 13.88
CA GLY A 26 -86.24 -88.36 14.50
C GLY A 26 -85.18 -87.74 13.59
N THR A 27 -84.04 -87.33 14.17
CA THR A 27 -82.94 -86.67 13.45
C THR A 27 -81.95 -87.68 12.88
N HIS A 28 -81.58 -87.52 11.61
CA HIS A 28 -80.48 -88.25 10.97
C HIS A 28 -79.30 -87.31 10.68
N THR A 29 -78.07 -87.77 10.93
CA THR A 29 -76.84 -86.99 10.74
C THR A 29 -76.02 -87.55 9.59
N TYR A 30 -75.79 -86.74 8.56
CA TYR A 30 -74.88 -87.05 7.48
C TYR A 30 -73.45 -86.64 7.86
N SER A 31 -72.55 -87.61 8.02
CA SER A 31 -71.17 -87.37 8.47
C SER A 31 -70.22 -86.93 7.35
N THR A 32 -70.64 -87.01 6.09
CA THR A 32 -69.81 -86.71 4.92
C THR A 32 -70.51 -85.68 4.04
N ALA A 33 -69.73 -84.83 3.38
CA ALA A 33 -70.27 -83.97 2.34
C ALA A 33 -70.71 -84.81 1.14
N GLY A 34 -71.86 -84.50 0.57
CA GLY A 34 -72.46 -85.29 -0.49
C GLY A 34 -73.88 -84.85 -0.82
N SER A 35 -74.42 -85.42 -1.89
CA SER A 35 -75.84 -85.33 -2.21
C SER A 35 -76.49 -86.67 -1.88
N TYR A 36 -77.48 -86.64 -1.00
CA TYR A 36 -78.19 -87.81 -0.49
C TYR A 36 -79.66 -87.73 -0.90
N THR A 37 -80.32 -88.89 -1.03
CA THR A 37 -81.77 -88.95 -1.26
C THR A 37 -82.41 -89.70 -0.11
N ALA A 38 -83.16 -88.99 0.74
CA ALA A 38 -83.93 -89.60 1.80
C ALA A 38 -85.30 -90.02 1.26
N SER A 39 -85.66 -91.29 1.38
CA SER A 39 -86.91 -91.86 0.90
C SER A 39 -87.67 -92.56 2.02
N LEU A 40 -88.98 -92.32 2.09
CA LEU A 40 -89.92 -93.06 2.92
C LEU A 40 -90.78 -93.94 2.01
N THR A 41 -90.82 -95.24 2.30
CA THR A 41 -91.79 -96.19 1.74
C THR A 41 -92.76 -96.62 2.84
N VAL A 42 -94.07 -96.53 2.60
CA VAL A 42 -95.13 -97.03 3.48
C VAL A 42 -95.85 -98.21 2.82
N THR A 43 -96.20 -99.23 3.60
CA THR A 43 -96.92 -100.43 3.10
C THR A 43 -98.17 -100.68 3.92
N GLY A 44 -99.25 -101.04 3.25
CA GLY A 44 -100.53 -101.45 3.86
C GLY A 44 -101.21 -102.57 3.06
N PRO A 45 -102.46 -102.95 3.43
CA PRO A 45 -103.19 -104.03 2.75
C PRO A 45 -103.40 -103.83 1.24
N GLY A 46 -103.35 -102.58 0.77
CA GLY A 46 -103.49 -102.20 -0.65
C GLY A 46 -102.16 -102.08 -1.42
N GLY A 47 -101.01 -102.37 -0.82
CA GLY A 47 -99.69 -102.26 -1.46
C GLY A 47 -98.76 -101.23 -0.80
N SER A 48 -97.68 -100.87 -1.51
CA SER A 48 -96.65 -99.93 -1.03
C SER A 48 -96.60 -98.67 -1.90
N ASN A 49 -96.29 -97.53 -1.28
CA ASN A 49 -96.01 -96.28 -1.98
C ASN A 49 -94.79 -95.59 -1.35
N SER A 50 -94.05 -94.81 -2.12
CA SER A 50 -92.84 -94.12 -1.66
C SER A 50 -92.78 -92.66 -2.09
N THR A 51 -92.06 -91.87 -1.30
CA THR A 51 -91.71 -90.47 -1.60
C THR A 51 -90.28 -90.20 -1.16
N SER A 52 -89.61 -89.30 -1.86
CA SER A 52 -88.20 -88.98 -1.60
C SER A 52 -87.91 -87.48 -1.68
N THR A 53 -86.94 -87.03 -0.87
CA THR A 53 -86.43 -85.67 -0.84
C THR A 53 -84.90 -85.69 -0.97
N GLY A 54 -84.35 -84.82 -1.83
CA GLY A 54 -82.90 -84.63 -1.95
C GLY A 54 -82.34 -83.77 -0.81
N ILE A 55 -81.19 -84.16 -0.28
CA ILE A 55 -80.44 -83.47 0.79
C ILE A 55 -79.02 -83.21 0.31
N THR A 56 -78.55 -81.97 0.39
CA THR A 56 -77.16 -81.60 0.05
C THR A 56 -76.40 -81.21 1.31
N VAL A 57 -75.28 -81.88 1.55
CA VAL A 57 -74.36 -81.63 2.67
C VAL A 57 -73.06 -81.12 2.09
N THR A 58 -72.65 -79.91 2.48
CA THR A 58 -71.40 -79.29 1.99
C THR A 58 -70.30 -79.39 3.04
N ALA A 59 -69.07 -79.65 2.61
CA ALA A 59 -67.91 -79.55 3.48
C ALA A 59 -67.65 -78.07 3.85
N PRO A 60 -67.11 -77.78 5.06
CA PRO A 60 -66.67 -76.43 5.37
C PRO A 60 -65.57 -76.00 4.39
N THR A 61 -65.66 -74.77 3.88
CA THR A 61 -64.64 -74.18 2.99
C THR A 61 -63.34 -73.96 3.77
N PRO A 62 -62.17 -74.39 3.24
CA PRO A 62 -60.90 -74.16 3.90
C PRO A 62 -60.62 -72.65 4.00
N THR A 63 -60.20 -72.20 5.18
CA THR A 63 -59.82 -70.80 5.42
C THR A 63 -58.56 -70.48 4.61
N PRO A 64 -58.54 -69.40 3.80
CA PRO A 64 -57.33 -68.99 3.08
C PRO A 64 -56.18 -68.67 4.03
N LYS A 65 -54.94 -68.99 3.61
CA LYS A 65 -53.72 -68.53 4.29
C LYS A 65 -53.62 -67.00 4.21
N PRO A 66 -53.01 -66.34 5.22
CA PRO A 66 -52.58 -64.95 5.05
C PRO A 66 -51.53 -64.83 3.95
N VAL A 67 -51.37 -63.64 3.37
CA VAL A 67 -50.33 -63.35 2.38
C VAL A 67 -49.31 -62.40 3.00
N ALA A 68 -48.04 -62.82 3.04
CA ALA A 68 -46.95 -62.03 3.59
C ALA A 68 -46.49 -60.95 2.60
N GLY A 69 -46.31 -59.72 3.10
CA GLY A 69 -45.79 -58.60 2.32
C GLY A 69 -45.18 -57.56 3.24
N PHE A 70 -44.11 -56.89 2.83
CA PHE A 70 -43.58 -55.70 3.52
C PHE A 70 -42.79 -54.78 2.60
N ASN A 71 -42.61 -53.54 3.02
CA ASN A 71 -41.68 -52.56 2.44
C ASN A 71 -40.44 -52.41 3.32
N ALA A 72 -39.28 -52.26 2.69
CA ALA A 72 -38.01 -51.94 3.33
C ALA A 72 -37.34 -50.82 2.54
N ASN A 73 -36.93 -49.75 3.20
CA ASN A 73 -36.27 -48.62 2.56
C ASN A 73 -35.30 -47.92 3.55
N PRO A 74 -34.03 -47.71 3.19
CA PRO A 74 -33.34 -48.20 1.98
C PRO A 74 -33.01 -49.70 2.04
N THR A 75 -32.84 -50.36 0.89
CA THR A 75 -32.34 -51.75 0.81
C THR A 75 -30.83 -51.84 0.64
N SER A 76 -30.14 -50.70 0.51
CA SER A 76 -28.69 -50.66 0.45
C SER A 76 -28.12 -49.35 0.98
N GLY A 77 -26.93 -49.39 1.58
CA GLY A 77 -26.23 -48.20 2.04
C GLY A 77 -25.00 -48.51 2.89
N VAL A 78 -24.44 -47.51 3.54
CA VAL A 78 -23.20 -47.61 4.35
C VAL A 78 -23.55 -47.85 5.81
N ALA A 79 -22.77 -48.69 6.52
CA ALA A 79 -22.92 -48.91 7.95
C ALA A 79 -22.61 -47.64 8.78
N PRO A 80 -23.37 -47.32 9.85
CA PRO A 80 -24.62 -47.95 10.24
C PRO A 80 -25.77 -47.57 9.30
N LEU A 81 -26.47 -48.57 8.77
CA LEU A 81 -27.61 -48.36 7.87
C LEU A 81 -28.92 -48.50 8.64
N ASN A 82 -29.67 -47.40 8.77
CA ASN A 82 -31.00 -47.42 9.35
C ASN A 82 -32.07 -47.69 8.27
N VAL A 83 -32.82 -48.79 8.40
CA VAL A 83 -33.82 -49.25 7.42
C VAL A 83 -35.21 -49.21 8.03
N ALA A 84 -36.14 -48.54 7.36
CA ALA A 84 -37.54 -48.53 7.75
C ALA A 84 -38.28 -49.75 7.18
N PHE A 85 -39.04 -50.43 8.03
CA PHE A 85 -39.82 -51.63 7.71
C PHE A 85 -41.30 -51.41 8.01
N ALA A 86 -42.17 -51.73 7.04
CA ALA A 86 -43.62 -51.61 7.20
C ALA A 86 -44.33 -52.82 6.57
N SER A 87 -45.26 -53.43 7.31
CA SER A 87 -46.05 -54.57 6.81
C SER A 87 -47.01 -54.15 5.69
N GLN A 88 -47.15 -55.03 4.71
CA GLN A 88 -48.10 -54.98 3.58
C GLN A 88 -48.88 -56.31 3.49
N CYS A 89 -49.01 -57.02 4.61
CA CYS A 89 -49.66 -58.32 4.65
C CYS A 89 -51.19 -58.21 4.45
N THR A 90 -51.80 -59.28 3.94
CA THR A 90 -53.27 -59.36 3.76
C THR A 90 -53.83 -60.68 4.32
N GLY A 91 -55.14 -60.74 4.55
CA GLY A 91 -55.82 -61.90 5.16
C GLY A 91 -55.93 -61.83 6.69
N ILE A 92 -56.45 -62.89 7.31
CA ILE A 92 -56.60 -62.99 8.78
C ILE A 92 -55.26 -63.45 9.37
N ILE A 93 -54.62 -62.58 10.16
CA ILE A 93 -53.29 -62.80 10.75
C ILE A 93 -53.41 -62.80 12.27
N THR A 94 -52.85 -63.83 12.91
CA THR A 94 -52.76 -63.97 14.37
C THR A 94 -51.38 -63.59 14.89
N THR A 95 -50.30 -63.83 14.13
CA THR A 95 -48.93 -63.49 14.55
C THR A 95 -48.08 -62.92 13.42
N TYR A 96 -47.18 -62.01 13.80
CA TYR A 96 -46.13 -61.44 12.95
C TYR A 96 -44.77 -61.72 13.60
N SER A 97 -43.85 -62.30 12.85
CA SER A 97 -42.47 -62.56 13.30
C SER A 97 -41.48 -62.08 12.24
N TRP A 98 -40.64 -61.13 12.64
CA TRP A 98 -39.58 -60.56 11.84
C TRP A 98 -38.24 -61.14 12.26
N ASP A 99 -37.42 -61.51 11.29
CA ASP A 99 -36.00 -61.83 11.43
C ASP A 99 -35.24 -60.86 10.52
N PHE A 100 -34.40 -60.00 11.08
CA PHE A 100 -33.69 -58.99 10.29
C PHE A 100 -32.45 -59.55 9.58
N GLY A 101 -32.10 -60.81 9.82
CA GLY A 101 -30.96 -61.49 9.22
C GLY A 101 -29.61 -61.22 9.90
N ASP A 102 -29.60 -60.46 11.00
CA ASP A 102 -28.43 -60.10 11.80
C ASP A 102 -28.50 -60.66 13.24
N SER A 103 -29.23 -61.78 13.42
CA SER A 103 -29.59 -62.40 14.70
C SER A 103 -30.59 -61.63 15.58
N THR A 104 -31.08 -60.48 15.12
CA THR A 104 -32.15 -59.76 15.80
C THR A 104 -33.52 -60.08 15.21
N THR A 105 -34.53 -60.13 16.07
CA THR A 105 -35.92 -60.46 15.72
C THR A 105 -36.90 -59.48 16.33
N TYR A 106 -38.08 -59.34 15.74
CA TYR A 106 -39.17 -58.52 16.30
C TYR A 106 -40.52 -59.22 16.14
N ASN A 107 -41.35 -59.18 17.19
CA ASN A 107 -42.71 -59.72 17.15
C ASN A 107 -43.71 -58.57 17.19
N GLY A 108 -44.49 -58.42 16.13
CA GLY A 108 -45.44 -57.33 15.97
C GLY A 108 -45.61 -56.91 14.51
N GLN A 109 -46.69 -56.20 14.21
CA GLN A 109 -47.04 -55.87 12.82
C GLN A 109 -46.04 -54.94 12.15
N ASN A 110 -45.59 -53.89 12.85
CA ASN A 110 -44.70 -52.87 12.30
C ASN A 110 -43.53 -52.62 13.27
N PRO A 111 -42.30 -53.04 12.92
CA PRO A 111 -41.13 -52.83 13.76
C PRO A 111 -40.61 -51.39 13.74
N GLY A 112 -41.05 -50.55 12.80
CA GLY A 112 -40.54 -49.19 12.63
C GLY A 112 -39.22 -49.19 11.88
N THR A 113 -38.10 -48.96 12.58
CA THR A 113 -36.76 -48.89 11.97
C THR A 113 -35.80 -49.86 12.63
N HIS A 114 -34.89 -50.44 11.84
CA HIS A 114 -33.82 -51.32 12.30
C HIS A 114 -32.47 -50.86 11.78
N THR A 115 -31.45 -50.85 12.63
CA THR A 115 -30.10 -50.36 12.29
C THR A 115 -29.13 -51.52 12.12
N TYR A 116 -28.61 -51.70 10.91
CA TYR A 116 -27.53 -52.62 10.61
C TYR A 116 -26.17 -51.94 10.84
N ASN A 117 -25.51 -52.27 11.96
CA ASN A 117 -24.27 -51.63 12.41
C ASN A 117 -23.00 -52.08 11.67
N SER A 118 -23.05 -53.23 10.99
CA SER A 118 -21.91 -53.82 10.31
C SER A 118 -22.17 -53.97 8.82
N ALA A 119 -21.08 -53.94 8.03
CA ALA A 119 -21.16 -54.29 6.62
C ALA A 119 -21.51 -55.78 6.45
N GLY A 120 -22.36 -56.08 5.48
CA GLY A 120 -22.87 -57.42 5.27
C GLY A 120 -24.05 -57.44 4.31
N THR A 121 -24.44 -58.64 3.90
CA THR A 121 -25.69 -58.87 3.18
C THR A 121 -26.63 -59.59 4.12
N TYR A 122 -27.74 -58.93 4.47
CA TYR A 122 -28.72 -59.42 5.41
C TYR A 122 -30.00 -59.83 4.68
N THR A 123 -30.63 -60.92 5.11
CA THR A 123 -31.92 -61.37 4.58
C THR A 123 -33.00 -61.09 5.61
N ALA A 124 -33.69 -59.95 5.47
CA ALA A 124 -34.83 -59.62 6.31
C ALA A 124 -36.04 -60.47 5.89
N LYS A 125 -36.63 -61.21 6.84
CA LYS A 125 -37.76 -62.12 6.63
C LYS A 125 -38.93 -61.74 7.52
N LEU A 126 -40.12 -61.67 6.94
CA LEU A 126 -41.38 -61.58 7.67
C LEU A 126 -42.14 -62.90 7.51
N THR A 127 -42.49 -63.51 8.64
CA THR A 127 -43.37 -64.70 8.72
C THR A 127 -44.67 -64.30 9.39
N VAL A 128 -45.80 -64.60 8.74
CA VAL A 128 -47.16 -64.36 9.27
C VAL A 128 -47.94 -65.66 9.37
N THR A 129 -48.65 -65.83 10.48
CA THR A 129 -49.51 -67.01 10.70
C THR A 129 -50.95 -66.56 10.91
N GLY A 130 -51.90 -67.35 10.42
CA GLY A 130 -53.33 -67.16 10.59
C GLY A 130 -54.08 -68.51 10.60
N PRO A 131 -55.41 -68.50 10.73
CA PRO A 131 -56.22 -69.72 10.83
C PRO A 131 -56.13 -70.64 9.60
N GLY A 132 -55.81 -70.09 8.42
CA GLY A 132 -55.57 -70.86 7.20
C GLY A 132 -54.17 -71.43 7.06
N GLY A 133 -53.22 -71.06 7.93
CA GLY A 133 -51.81 -71.48 7.91
C GLY A 133 -50.81 -70.31 7.94
N THR A 134 -49.58 -70.57 7.50
CA THR A 134 -48.46 -69.62 7.53
C THR A 134 -47.99 -69.26 6.12
N ASP A 135 -47.55 -68.02 5.94
CA ASP A 135 -46.84 -67.52 4.76
C ASP A 135 -45.63 -66.66 5.16
N SER A 136 -44.65 -66.51 4.28
CA SER A 136 -43.45 -65.71 4.55
C SER A 136 -42.84 -65.07 3.31
N ILE A 137 -42.22 -63.91 3.48
CA ILE A 137 -41.51 -63.19 2.42
C ILE A 137 -40.17 -62.67 2.95
N SER A 138 -39.17 -62.55 2.06
CA SER A 138 -37.84 -62.03 2.39
C SER A 138 -37.40 -60.92 1.44
N LYS A 139 -36.56 -60.00 1.94
CA LYS A 139 -35.86 -58.97 1.17
C LYS A 139 -34.39 -58.89 1.59
N THR A 140 -33.50 -58.71 0.62
CA THR A 140 -32.06 -58.52 0.86
C THR A 140 -31.77 -57.06 1.19
N ILE A 141 -31.01 -56.84 2.26
CA ILE A 141 -30.44 -55.54 2.65
C ILE A 141 -28.91 -55.62 2.51
N THR A 142 -28.31 -54.74 1.73
CA THR A 142 -26.86 -54.71 1.48
C THR A 142 -26.22 -53.53 2.18
N VAL A 143 -25.35 -53.81 3.16
CA VAL A 143 -24.66 -52.79 3.94
C VAL A 143 -23.17 -52.82 3.59
N THR A 144 -22.61 -51.69 3.16
CA THR A 144 -21.19 -51.56 2.80
C THR A 144 -20.39 -50.87 3.89
N THR A 145 -19.08 -51.11 3.91
CA THR A 145 -18.16 -50.45 4.85
C THR A 145 -18.02 -48.95 4.49
N PRO A 146 -17.93 -48.05 5.49
CA PRO A 146 -17.60 -46.65 5.24
C PRO A 146 -16.24 -46.48 4.56
N ARG A 147 -16.13 -45.46 3.69
CA ARG A 147 -14.82 -44.99 3.20
C ARG A 147 -14.00 -44.44 4.37
N PRO A 148 -12.66 -44.61 4.36
CA PRO A 148 -11.80 -43.97 5.34
C PRO A 148 -11.89 -42.44 5.25
N VAL A 149 -11.74 -41.78 6.39
CA VAL A 149 -11.62 -40.33 6.47
C VAL A 149 -10.13 -40.00 6.41
N VAL A 150 -9.73 -39.23 5.40
CA VAL A 150 -8.33 -38.90 5.16
C VAL A 150 -7.97 -37.55 5.80
N ALA A 151 -6.84 -37.50 6.49
CA ALA A 151 -6.29 -36.28 7.04
C ALA A 151 -4.78 -36.44 7.25
N PHE A 152 -4.02 -35.34 7.12
CA PHE A 152 -2.61 -35.33 7.51
C PHE A 152 -2.16 -33.94 7.93
N THR A 153 -1.00 -33.88 8.59
CA THR A 153 -0.29 -32.63 8.88
C THR A 153 1.05 -32.63 8.18
N ALA A 154 1.51 -31.45 7.73
CA ALA A 154 2.92 -31.25 7.39
C ALA A 154 3.49 -30.01 8.06
N SER A 155 4.77 -30.09 8.46
CA SER A 155 5.45 -28.99 9.13
C SER A 155 6.95 -28.98 8.81
N PRO A 156 7.53 -27.81 8.46
CA PRO A 156 6.86 -26.56 8.10
C PRO A 156 6.15 -26.62 6.74
N THR A 157 5.23 -25.69 6.47
CA THR A 157 4.54 -25.58 5.16
C THR A 157 5.12 -24.50 4.25
N TYR A 158 6.07 -23.71 4.77
CA TYR A 158 6.78 -22.67 4.04
C TYR A 158 8.23 -22.59 4.54
N GLY A 159 9.18 -22.30 3.64
CA GLY A 159 10.55 -22.01 4.03
C GLY A 159 11.51 -21.85 2.85
N LEU A 160 12.79 -21.69 3.16
CA LEU A 160 13.85 -21.56 2.16
C LEU A 160 14.35 -22.93 1.69
N VAL A 161 14.82 -22.99 0.45
CA VAL A 161 15.56 -24.14 -0.06
C VAL A 161 16.91 -24.32 0.68
N PRO A 162 17.34 -25.56 1.01
CA PRO A 162 16.55 -26.79 0.97
C PRO A 162 15.58 -26.85 2.17
N LEU A 163 14.32 -27.22 1.91
CA LEU A 163 13.28 -27.29 2.95
C LEU A 163 12.99 -28.74 3.35
N SER A 164 13.25 -29.10 4.60
CA SER A 164 12.84 -30.38 5.19
C SER A 164 11.44 -30.27 5.77
N VAL A 165 10.48 -31.08 5.30
CA VAL A 165 9.09 -31.07 5.75
C VAL A 165 8.70 -32.44 6.32
N ALA A 166 8.25 -32.47 7.57
CA ALA A 166 7.74 -33.68 8.22
C ALA A 166 6.26 -33.89 7.87
N PHE A 167 5.88 -35.11 7.47
CA PHE A 167 4.51 -35.51 7.15
C PHE A 167 4.01 -36.58 8.12
N THR A 168 2.81 -36.38 8.66
CA THR A 168 2.18 -37.30 9.62
C THR A 168 0.73 -37.55 9.26
N ASP A 169 0.35 -38.83 9.13
CA ASP A 169 -1.02 -39.27 8.90
C ASP A 169 -1.91 -39.01 10.12
N LYS A 170 -3.13 -38.52 9.86
CA LYS A 170 -4.21 -38.29 10.82
C LYS A 170 -5.52 -38.92 10.35
N SER A 171 -5.47 -39.79 9.36
CA SER A 171 -6.62 -40.48 8.80
C SER A 171 -7.28 -41.41 9.82
N SER A 172 -8.57 -41.67 9.67
CA SER A 172 -9.36 -42.54 10.54
C SER A 172 -10.28 -43.46 9.74
N GLY A 173 -10.81 -44.48 10.42
CA GLY A 173 -11.54 -45.59 9.79
C GLY A 173 -10.65 -46.81 9.52
N ILE A 174 -11.18 -47.79 8.80
CA ILE A 174 -10.44 -49.01 8.44
C ILE A 174 -9.58 -48.69 7.20
N ILE A 175 -8.26 -48.64 7.38
CA ILE A 175 -7.29 -48.32 6.32
C ILE A 175 -6.39 -49.54 6.07
N THR A 176 -6.21 -49.87 4.81
CA THR A 176 -5.37 -50.99 4.32
C THR A 176 -4.16 -50.52 3.52
N SER A 177 -4.15 -49.29 2.99
CA SER A 177 -2.97 -48.73 2.32
C SER A 177 -2.93 -47.20 2.34
N TRP A 178 -1.70 -46.66 2.25
CA TRP A 178 -1.39 -45.23 2.13
C TRP A 178 -0.62 -44.99 0.82
N SER A 179 -0.85 -43.84 0.20
CA SER A 179 -0.12 -43.38 -0.98
C SER A 179 0.08 -41.88 -0.90
N TRP A 180 1.34 -41.48 -0.75
CA TRP A 180 1.81 -40.10 -0.71
C TRP A 180 2.41 -39.70 -2.05
N THR A 181 2.11 -38.49 -2.50
CA THR A 181 2.86 -37.79 -3.54
C THR A 181 3.28 -36.44 -2.99
N PHE A 182 4.56 -36.07 -3.08
CA PHE A 182 5.05 -34.80 -2.48
C PHE A 182 4.95 -33.60 -3.43
N GLY A 183 4.58 -33.83 -4.69
CA GLY A 183 4.37 -32.77 -5.69
C GLY A 183 5.62 -32.41 -6.51
N ASP A 184 6.77 -33.02 -6.21
CA ASP A 184 8.05 -32.91 -6.93
C ASP A 184 8.42 -34.17 -7.72
N GLY A 185 7.51 -35.16 -7.77
CA GLY A 185 7.71 -36.46 -8.39
C GLY A 185 8.07 -37.58 -7.40
N ALA A 186 8.42 -37.27 -6.15
CA ALA A 186 8.66 -38.27 -5.12
C ALA A 186 7.34 -38.81 -4.52
N THR A 187 7.37 -40.06 -4.06
CA THR A 187 6.21 -40.79 -3.53
C THR A 187 6.57 -41.66 -2.32
N SER A 188 5.58 -42.01 -1.49
CA SER A 188 5.74 -43.00 -0.41
C SER A 188 4.46 -43.80 -0.19
N ASN A 189 4.57 -45.05 0.24
CA ASN A 189 3.44 -45.91 0.63
C ASN A 189 3.41 -46.24 2.13
N VAL A 190 4.29 -45.61 2.91
CA VAL A 190 4.35 -45.78 4.38
C VAL A 190 3.33 -44.83 5.02
N GLN A 191 2.67 -45.28 6.10
CA GLN A 191 1.69 -44.46 6.82
C GLN A 191 2.26 -43.09 7.23
N ASN A 192 3.42 -43.08 7.90
CA ASN A 192 4.14 -41.87 8.28
C ASN A 192 5.52 -41.89 7.60
N PRO A 193 5.73 -41.14 6.50
CA PRO A 193 6.98 -41.19 5.74
C PRO A 193 8.14 -40.45 6.42
N GLY A 194 7.92 -39.77 7.54
CA GLY A 194 8.94 -38.97 8.21
C GLY A 194 9.11 -37.62 7.53
N THR A 195 10.34 -37.27 7.16
CA THR A 195 10.67 -36.00 6.49
C THR A 195 10.95 -36.18 5.01
N HIS A 196 10.46 -35.24 4.19
CA HIS A 196 10.78 -35.11 2.77
C HIS A 196 11.53 -33.79 2.52
N MET A 197 12.57 -33.82 1.69
CA MET A 197 13.40 -32.65 1.36
C MET A 197 13.00 -32.06 0.01
N TYR A 198 12.77 -30.75 -0.04
CA TYR A 198 12.57 -30.00 -1.28
C TYR A 198 13.82 -29.17 -1.60
N ASP A 199 14.56 -29.57 -2.64
CA ASP A 199 15.85 -28.98 -3.03
C ASP A 199 15.76 -27.83 -4.06
N ALA A 200 14.55 -27.48 -4.49
CA ALA A 200 14.31 -26.35 -5.39
C ALA A 200 13.19 -25.45 -4.85
N ALA A 201 13.25 -24.17 -5.22
CA ALA A 201 12.15 -23.25 -4.96
C ALA A 201 10.96 -23.57 -5.87
N GLY A 202 9.76 -23.50 -5.33
CA GLY A 202 8.54 -23.89 -6.00
C GLY A 202 7.34 -23.99 -5.06
N SER A 203 6.18 -24.28 -5.65
CA SER A 203 4.95 -24.62 -4.92
C SER A 203 4.63 -26.08 -5.19
N TYR A 204 4.68 -26.91 -4.15
CA TYR A 204 4.53 -28.35 -4.24
C TYR A 204 3.20 -28.78 -3.59
N THR A 205 2.38 -29.53 -4.32
CA THR A 205 1.12 -30.06 -3.79
C THR A 205 1.35 -31.46 -3.22
N ALA A 206 1.55 -31.55 -1.91
CA ALA A 206 1.62 -32.83 -1.22
C ALA A 206 0.21 -33.41 -1.07
N LYS A 207 0.04 -34.71 -1.39
CA LYS A 207 -1.24 -35.41 -1.39
C LYS A 207 -1.10 -36.73 -0.65
N LEU A 208 -2.06 -37.03 0.22
CA LEU A 208 -2.24 -38.34 0.82
C LEU A 208 -3.53 -38.97 0.28
N THR A 209 -3.43 -40.19 -0.24
CA THR A 209 -4.56 -41.07 -0.54
C THR A 209 -4.53 -42.26 0.40
N VAL A 210 -5.63 -42.52 1.10
CA VAL A 210 -5.80 -43.72 1.95
C VAL A 210 -6.87 -44.60 1.34
N THR A 211 -6.66 -45.91 1.40
CA THR A 211 -7.60 -46.92 0.90
C THR A 211 -8.00 -47.84 2.02
N GLY A 212 -9.28 -48.22 2.04
CA GLY A 212 -9.84 -49.22 2.94
C GLY A 212 -10.91 -50.07 2.25
N PRO A 213 -11.57 -50.99 2.97
CA PRO A 213 -12.61 -51.86 2.41
C PRO A 213 -13.82 -51.11 1.84
N GLY A 214 -14.10 -49.89 2.33
CA GLY A 214 -15.15 -49.02 1.79
C GLY A 214 -14.74 -48.22 0.55
N GLY A 215 -13.49 -48.34 0.09
CA GLY A 215 -12.92 -47.58 -1.02
C GLY A 215 -11.77 -46.65 -0.59
N SER A 216 -11.33 -45.78 -1.49
CA SER A 216 -10.23 -44.83 -1.25
C SER A 216 -10.74 -43.41 -1.03
N ASN A 217 -10.00 -42.57 -0.31
CA ASN A 217 -10.24 -41.13 -0.14
C ASN A 217 -8.90 -40.37 -0.09
N ASP A 218 -8.89 -39.10 -0.50
CA ASP A 218 -7.66 -38.31 -0.61
C ASP A 218 -7.83 -36.84 -0.16
N THR A 219 -6.70 -36.23 0.25
CA THR A 219 -6.61 -34.80 0.55
C THR A 219 -5.20 -34.29 0.22
N SER A 220 -5.06 -32.98 0.06
CA SER A 220 -3.80 -32.34 -0.35
C SER A 220 -3.52 -31.05 0.40
N MET A 221 -2.24 -30.70 0.53
CA MET A 221 -1.75 -29.46 1.13
C MET A 221 -0.60 -28.90 0.30
N VAL A 222 -0.57 -27.57 0.13
CA VAL A 222 0.51 -26.88 -0.59
C VAL A 222 1.68 -26.58 0.36
N ILE A 223 2.89 -26.90 -0.10
CA ILE A 223 4.17 -26.55 0.51
C ILE A 223 4.86 -25.52 -0.38
N THR A 224 5.27 -24.40 0.19
CA THR A 224 5.90 -23.30 -0.55
C THR A 224 7.36 -23.17 -0.17
N VAL A 225 8.25 -23.39 -1.15
CA VAL A 225 9.70 -23.30 -0.98
C VAL A 225 10.20 -22.09 -1.75
N THR A 226 10.93 -21.20 -1.10
CA THR A 226 11.47 -19.99 -1.71
C THR A 226 13.00 -20.01 -1.72
N THR A 227 13.61 -19.24 -2.63
CA THR A 227 15.03 -18.94 -2.54
C THR A 227 15.27 -17.76 -1.59
N PRO A 228 16.44 -17.64 -0.96
CA PRO A 228 16.81 -16.42 -0.27
C PRO A 228 16.63 -15.22 -1.22
N THR A 229 15.96 -14.17 -0.76
CA THR A 229 15.90 -12.92 -1.52
C THR A 229 17.32 -12.35 -1.64
N PRO A 230 17.78 -11.94 -2.82
CA PRO A 230 19.08 -11.29 -2.96
C PRO A 230 19.11 -10.06 -2.05
N THR A 231 20.16 -9.91 -1.24
CA THR A 231 20.34 -8.69 -0.46
C THR A 231 20.47 -7.51 -1.43
N PRO A 232 19.69 -6.43 -1.27
CA PRO A 232 19.80 -5.28 -2.16
C PRO A 232 21.18 -4.61 -2.02
N LYS A 233 21.71 -4.10 -3.13
CA LYS A 233 22.90 -3.23 -3.11
C LYS A 233 22.60 -1.96 -2.30
N PRO A 234 23.59 -1.37 -1.61
CA PRO A 234 23.41 -0.07 -0.99
C PRO A 234 23.07 1.03 -2.01
N VAL A 235 22.29 2.02 -1.59
CA VAL A 235 22.03 3.23 -2.36
C VAL A 235 23.14 4.23 -2.03
N VAL A 236 23.92 4.61 -3.03
CA VAL A 236 25.07 5.50 -2.86
C VAL A 236 24.66 6.96 -3.08
N ALA A 237 25.04 7.83 -2.17
CA ALA A 237 24.85 9.27 -2.29
C ALA A 237 25.88 10.02 -1.44
N PHE A 238 26.30 11.21 -1.87
CA PHE A 238 27.12 12.09 -1.04
C PHE A 238 26.91 13.56 -1.41
N THR A 239 27.35 14.45 -0.53
CA THR A 239 27.43 15.89 -0.79
C THR A 239 28.89 16.35 -0.85
N ALA A 240 29.18 17.29 -1.75
CA ALA A 240 30.45 18.01 -1.84
C ALA A 240 30.17 19.51 -1.86
N SER A 241 30.86 20.30 -1.04
CA SER A 241 30.68 21.75 -1.01
C SER A 241 31.94 22.48 -0.58
N PRO A 242 32.36 23.55 -1.30
CA PRO A 242 31.86 23.98 -2.61
C PRO A 242 32.26 23.01 -3.74
N THR A 243 31.55 23.02 -4.87
CA THR A 243 31.93 22.23 -6.07
C THR A 243 32.75 23.03 -7.09
N ALA A 244 33.01 24.32 -6.84
CA ALA A 244 33.88 25.14 -7.66
C ALA A 244 34.58 26.25 -6.86
N GLY A 245 35.76 26.68 -7.31
CA GLY A 245 36.51 27.77 -6.70
C GLY A 245 37.91 27.95 -7.28
N VAL A 246 38.76 28.72 -6.60
CA VAL A 246 40.17 28.95 -6.95
C VAL A 246 41.08 28.05 -6.12
N ALA A 247 42.18 27.59 -6.71
CA ALA A 247 43.21 26.84 -5.99
C ALA A 247 43.95 27.72 -4.95
N PRO A 248 44.24 27.22 -3.74
CA PRO A 248 43.78 25.95 -3.18
C PRO A 248 42.29 26.00 -2.80
N LEU A 249 41.53 24.96 -3.17
CA LEU A 249 40.10 24.82 -2.87
C LEU A 249 39.86 23.71 -1.84
N ASP A 250 39.39 24.08 -0.65
CA ASP A 250 38.92 23.14 0.37
C ASP A 250 37.47 22.72 0.07
N VAL A 251 37.24 21.41 -0.12
CA VAL A 251 35.90 20.85 -0.38
C VAL A 251 35.54 19.86 0.73
N ALA A 252 34.40 20.10 1.38
CA ALA A 252 33.86 19.19 2.38
C ALA A 252 33.04 18.07 1.71
N PHE A 253 33.41 16.81 1.98
CA PHE A 253 32.72 15.62 1.50
C PHE A 253 31.99 14.92 2.65
N THR A 254 30.74 14.53 2.41
CA THR A 254 29.96 13.83 3.44
C THR A 254 29.04 12.78 2.82
N ASP A 255 29.10 11.56 3.37
CA ASP A 255 28.30 10.42 2.93
C ASP A 255 26.82 10.60 3.27
N ARG A 256 25.96 10.33 2.29
CA ARG A 256 24.49 10.30 2.37
C ARG A 256 23.93 8.93 1.93
N SER A 257 24.79 7.93 1.79
CA SER A 257 24.41 6.59 1.34
C SER A 257 23.50 5.90 2.36
N SER A 258 22.67 4.97 1.88
CA SER A 258 21.72 4.21 2.71
C SER A 258 21.72 2.71 2.36
N GLY A 259 21.16 1.90 3.24
CA GLY A 259 21.20 0.44 3.18
C GLY A 259 22.32 -0.16 4.04
N SER A 260 22.49 -1.48 3.98
CA SER A 260 23.56 -2.18 4.73
C SER A 260 24.92 -1.99 4.06
N ILE A 261 25.75 -1.11 4.61
CA ILE A 261 27.09 -0.77 4.09
C ILE A 261 28.17 -1.36 5.00
N THR A 262 29.17 -1.99 4.41
CA THR A 262 30.34 -2.57 5.09
C THR A 262 31.64 -1.85 4.76
N SER A 263 31.73 -1.11 3.65
CA SER A 263 32.90 -0.27 3.35
C SER A 263 32.60 0.91 2.43
N TRP A 264 33.45 1.95 2.53
CA TRP A 264 33.45 3.15 1.70
C TRP A 264 34.79 3.26 0.96
N SER A 265 34.76 3.75 -0.27
CA SER A 265 35.95 4.07 -1.05
C SER A 265 35.72 5.37 -1.81
N TRP A 266 36.48 6.39 -1.42
CA TRP A 266 36.49 7.71 -2.02
C TRP A 266 37.68 7.85 -2.95
N THR A 267 37.44 8.48 -4.11
CA THR A 267 38.47 9.01 -4.98
C THR A 267 38.14 10.48 -5.22
N PHE A 268 39.09 11.39 -5.05
CA PHE A 268 38.84 12.83 -5.24
C PHE A 268 39.13 13.31 -6.66
N GLY A 269 39.74 12.46 -7.50
CA GLY A 269 40.03 12.74 -8.91
C GLY A 269 41.37 13.45 -9.14
N ASP A 270 42.08 13.85 -8.09
CA ASP A 270 43.43 14.44 -8.10
C ASP A 270 44.53 13.47 -7.64
N GLY A 271 44.17 12.19 -7.44
CA GLY A 271 45.03 11.16 -6.87
C GLY A 271 44.81 10.90 -5.38
N GLY A 272 44.08 11.78 -4.67
CA GLY A 272 43.68 11.56 -3.28
C GLY A 272 42.58 10.49 -3.14
N THR A 273 42.63 9.73 -2.04
CA THR A 273 41.65 8.68 -1.70
C THR A 273 41.30 8.66 -0.22
N SER A 274 40.18 8.02 0.14
CA SER A 274 39.82 7.73 1.53
C SER A 274 38.95 6.49 1.64
N SER A 275 39.00 5.81 2.80
CA SER A 275 38.15 4.64 3.10
C SER A 275 37.24 4.83 4.31
N VAL A 276 37.24 6.04 4.91
CA VAL A 276 36.32 6.36 6.01
C VAL A 276 34.97 6.82 5.46
N GLN A 277 33.90 6.64 6.24
CA GLN A 277 32.56 7.04 5.83
C GLN A 277 32.48 8.54 5.49
N ASN A 278 32.98 9.40 6.38
CA ASN A 278 32.98 10.85 6.19
C ASN A 278 34.43 11.35 6.22
N PRO A 279 35.06 11.60 5.06
CA PRO A 279 36.47 12.00 5.01
C PRO A 279 36.73 13.44 5.44
N GLY A 280 35.68 14.28 5.57
CA GLY A 280 35.83 15.67 5.98
C GLY A 280 36.25 16.56 4.81
N ILE A 281 37.27 17.40 5.01
CA ILE A 281 37.76 18.35 4.00
C ILE A 281 38.87 17.68 3.18
N HIS A 282 38.78 17.82 1.85
CA HIS A 282 39.86 17.53 0.91
C HIS A 282 40.25 18.81 0.16
N THR A 283 41.56 19.10 0.09
CA THR A 283 42.08 20.34 -0.51
C THR A 283 42.63 20.07 -1.90
N TYR A 284 42.04 20.68 -2.92
CA TYR A 284 42.56 20.66 -4.29
C TYR A 284 43.55 21.81 -4.49
N THR A 285 44.84 21.48 -4.58
CA THR A 285 45.94 22.47 -4.60
C THR A 285 46.24 23.04 -5.99
N THR A 286 45.80 22.36 -7.06
CA THR A 286 46.07 22.75 -8.44
C THR A 286 44.76 23.05 -9.15
N ALA A 287 44.79 23.97 -10.11
CA ALA A 287 43.65 24.21 -10.98
C ALA A 287 43.42 23.00 -11.90
N GLY A 288 42.17 22.64 -12.09
CA GLY A 288 41.76 21.51 -12.92
C GLY A 288 40.28 21.18 -12.74
N SER A 289 39.80 20.27 -13.57
CA SER A 289 38.50 19.63 -13.39
C SER A 289 38.72 18.24 -12.79
N TYR A 290 38.18 18.02 -11.61
CA TYR A 290 38.31 16.77 -10.86
C TYR A 290 36.95 16.07 -10.77
N THR A 291 36.95 14.73 -10.73
CA THR A 291 35.74 13.94 -10.52
C THR A 291 35.86 13.19 -9.21
N ALA A 292 35.18 13.68 -8.18
CA ALA A 292 35.12 13.01 -6.91
C ALA A 292 34.06 11.89 -6.97
N SER A 293 34.41 10.68 -6.56
CA SER A 293 33.52 9.51 -6.58
C SER A 293 33.50 8.81 -5.23
N LEU A 294 32.32 8.36 -4.81
CA LEU A 294 32.14 7.46 -3.68
C LEU A 294 31.64 6.11 -4.21
N THR A 295 32.31 5.04 -3.81
CA THR A 295 31.82 3.65 -3.92
C THR A 295 31.51 3.13 -2.53
N VAL A 296 30.30 2.61 -2.33
CA VAL A 296 29.90 1.89 -1.11
C VAL A 296 29.68 0.42 -1.43
N THR A 297 30.12 -0.44 -0.53
CA THR A 297 29.96 -1.90 -0.63
C THR A 297 29.17 -2.42 0.55
N GLY A 298 28.27 -3.36 0.31
CA GLY A 298 27.51 -4.07 1.32
C GLY A 298 27.33 -5.55 0.98
N PRO A 299 26.57 -6.30 1.79
CA PRO A 299 26.34 -7.73 1.55
C PRO A 299 25.59 -8.02 0.23
N GLY A 300 24.87 -7.03 -0.32
CA GLY A 300 24.23 -7.10 -1.64
C GLY A 300 25.13 -6.73 -2.82
N GLY A 301 26.39 -6.36 -2.58
CA GLY A 301 27.35 -5.89 -3.58
C GLY A 301 27.65 -4.38 -3.46
N SER A 302 28.25 -3.81 -4.51
CA SER A 302 28.72 -2.42 -4.53
C SER A 302 27.94 -1.53 -5.48
N ASN A 303 27.90 -0.22 -5.16
CA ASN A 303 27.33 0.84 -5.99
C ASN A 303 28.21 2.11 -5.89
N SER A 304 28.24 2.94 -6.95
CA SER A 304 29.06 4.15 -7.00
C SER A 304 28.35 5.34 -7.63
N THR A 305 28.74 6.55 -7.20
CA THR A 305 28.29 7.83 -7.79
C THR A 305 29.42 8.85 -7.75
N SER A 306 29.32 9.90 -8.56
CA SER A 306 30.37 10.90 -8.74
C SER A 306 29.83 12.32 -8.92
N THR A 307 30.60 13.31 -8.48
CA THR A 307 30.32 14.75 -8.63
C THR A 307 31.56 15.46 -9.16
N GLY A 308 31.37 16.39 -10.11
CA GLY A 308 32.45 17.20 -10.65
C GLY A 308 32.85 18.35 -9.72
N ILE A 309 34.15 18.57 -9.57
CA ILE A 309 34.76 19.69 -8.84
C ILE A 309 35.59 20.53 -9.80
N THR A 310 35.35 21.83 -9.87
CA THR A 310 36.06 22.74 -10.78
C THR A 310 36.96 23.69 -10.01
N VAL A 311 38.27 23.53 -10.16
CA VAL A 311 39.26 24.38 -9.51
C VAL A 311 39.93 25.23 -10.57
N THR A 312 39.93 26.53 -10.38
CA THR A 312 40.48 27.50 -11.33
C THR A 312 41.82 28.02 -10.81
N THR A 313 42.72 28.39 -11.73
CA THR A 313 43.95 29.10 -11.36
C THR A 313 43.55 30.50 -10.89
N ALA A 314 44.18 30.99 -9.81
CA ALA A 314 44.20 32.43 -9.58
C ALA A 314 44.75 33.09 -10.86
N THR A 315 43.93 33.86 -11.57
CA THR A 315 44.39 34.60 -12.74
C THR A 315 45.43 35.62 -12.30
N PRO A 316 46.58 35.76 -13.00
CA PRO A 316 47.40 36.95 -12.83
C PRO A 316 46.52 38.16 -13.14
N THR A 317 46.59 39.17 -12.27
CA THR A 317 45.82 40.40 -12.33
C THR A 317 45.71 40.92 -13.77
N PRO A 318 44.50 41.01 -14.36
CA PRO A 318 44.32 41.65 -15.65
C PRO A 318 44.65 43.14 -15.51
N SER A 319 45.39 43.67 -16.48
CA SER A 319 45.57 45.11 -16.66
C SER A 319 44.20 45.79 -16.79
N PRO A 320 43.94 46.91 -16.10
CA PRO A 320 42.62 47.53 -16.07
C PRO A 320 42.20 48.04 -17.45
N SER A 321 40.94 47.76 -17.79
CA SER A 321 40.19 48.40 -18.87
C SER A 321 40.15 49.92 -18.66
N PRO A 322 40.13 50.74 -19.74
CA PRO A 322 40.00 52.21 -19.63
C PRO A 322 38.71 52.69 -18.94
N ASN A 323 37.77 51.80 -18.61
CA ASN A 323 36.49 52.12 -17.95
C ASN A 323 36.41 51.72 -16.46
N SER A 324 37.51 51.28 -15.82
CA SER A 324 37.55 51.15 -14.36
C SER A 324 37.89 52.49 -13.71
N GLY A 325 37.05 52.99 -12.81
CA GLY A 325 37.18 54.27 -12.11
C GLY A 325 36.31 54.32 -10.85
N ILE A 326 36.23 55.47 -10.20
CA ILE A 326 35.41 55.72 -9.00
C ILE A 326 34.54 56.94 -9.28
N ALA A 327 33.31 57.00 -8.79
CA ALA A 327 32.49 58.21 -8.85
C ALA A 327 32.18 58.69 -7.43
N LEU A 328 32.59 59.92 -7.10
CA LEU A 328 32.47 60.50 -5.75
C LEU A 328 31.64 61.77 -5.80
N THR A 329 30.86 62.01 -4.76
CA THR A 329 30.19 63.28 -4.49
C THR A 329 30.61 63.73 -3.09
N LEU A 330 31.05 64.98 -2.96
CA LEU A 330 31.59 65.57 -1.74
C LEU A 330 30.90 66.92 -1.52
N ASP A 331 30.41 67.17 -0.31
CA ASP A 331 29.60 68.35 0.02
C ASP A 331 30.34 69.29 1.01
N ASP A 332 29.95 70.55 1.06
CA ASP A 332 30.50 71.65 1.90
C ASP A 332 31.74 72.38 1.34
N ASP A 333 32.62 72.89 2.20
CA ASP A 333 33.69 73.83 1.82
C ASP A 333 35.11 73.35 2.16
N TYR A 334 35.28 72.03 2.33
CA TYR A 334 36.55 71.33 2.60
C TYR A 334 37.50 71.24 1.39
N VAL A 335 37.66 72.35 0.66
CA VAL A 335 38.37 72.42 -0.63
C VAL A 335 39.83 72.00 -0.49
N ASP A 336 40.52 72.38 0.59
CA ASP A 336 41.94 72.09 0.80
C ASP A 336 42.16 70.57 0.97
N GLU A 337 41.28 69.91 1.72
CA GLU A 337 41.28 68.47 1.96
C GLU A 337 41.01 67.69 0.67
N TRP A 338 40.01 68.12 -0.10
CA TRP A 338 39.71 67.53 -1.41
C TRP A 338 40.86 67.67 -2.40
N TYR A 339 41.51 68.83 -2.40
CA TYR A 339 42.66 69.07 -3.25
C TYR A 339 43.86 68.18 -2.87
N ALA A 340 44.06 67.91 -1.57
CA ALA A 340 45.07 66.97 -1.09
C ALA A 340 44.83 65.53 -1.59
N MET A 341 43.58 65.16 -1.91
CA MET A 341 43.20 63.85 -2.44
C MET A 341 43.46 63.68 -3.95
N ARG A 342 43.86 64.74 -4.69
CA ARG A 342 44.01 64.67 -6.17
C ARG A 342 44.95 63.57 -6.66
N GLY A 343 46.01 63.27 -5.90
CA GLY A 343 46.96 62.21 -6.24
C GLY A 343 46.30 60.83 -6.24
N MET A 344 45.43 60.59 -5.25
CA MET A 344 44.60 59.40 -5.17
C MET A 344 43.58 59.37 -6.31
N PHE A 345 42.93 60.50 -6.60
CA PHE A 345 41.95 60.58 -7.69
C PHE A 345 42.53 60.13 -9.03
N LYS A 346 43.74 60.58 -9.35
CA LYS A 346 44.46 60.15 -10.56
C LYS A 346 44.86 58.68 -10.52
N ALA A 347 45.34 58.18 -9.39
CA ALA A 347 45.82 56.79 -9.26
C ALA A 347 44.71 55.74 -9.49
N TYR A 348 43.46 56.11 -9.22
CA TYR A 348 42.30 55.22 -9.33
C TYR A 348 41.29 55.62 -10.42
N GLY A 349 41.55 56.69 -11.20
CA GLY A 349 40.62 57.12 -12.25
C GLY A 349 39.29 57.66 -11.70
N VAL A 350 39.33 58.41 -10.60
CA VAL A 350 38.15 58.99 -9.95
C VAL A 350 37.55 60.10 -10.82
N LYS A 351 36.21 60.12 -10.91
CA LYS A 351 35.37 61.24 -11.36
C LYS A 351 34.62 61.77 -10.15
N ALA A 352 35.08 62.88 -9.58
CA ALA A 352 34.44 63.50 -8.42
C ALA A 352 33.55 64.68 -8.83
N THR A 353 32.45 64.87 -8.13
CA THR A 353 31.64 66.10 -8.13
C THR A 353 31.74 66.72 -6.74
N PHE A 354 32.16 67.98 -6.68
CA PHE A 354 32.27 68.74 -5.44
C PHE A 354 31.11 69.73 -5.37
N PHE A 355 30.25 69.62 -4.36
CA PHE A 355 29.11 70.51 -4.13
C PHE A 355 29.46 71.53 -3.04
N ILE A 356 29.73 72.76 -3.48
CA ILE A 356 30.33 73.76 -2.60
C ILE A 356 29.23 74.55 -1.89
N THR A 357 29.28 74.54 -0.55
CA THR A 357 28.52 75.45 0.32
C THR A 357 29.28 76.79 0.46
N GLU A 358 28.57 77.91 0.65
CA GLU A 358 29.16 79.24 0.88
C GLU A 358 30.23 79.68 -0.15
N PHE A 359 29.99 79.41 -1.44
CA PHE A 359 30.95 79.64 -2.54
C PHE A 359 31.61 81.04 -2.55
N ASP A 360 30.88 82.08 -2.10
CA ASP A 360 31.37 83.46 -2.03
C ASP A 360 32.38 83.72 -0.89
N ARG A 361 32.56 82.78 0.03
CA ARG A 361 33.53 82.85 1.13
C ARG A 361 34.83 82.10 0.84
N LEU A 362 34.90 81.36 -0.25
CA LEU A 362 36.13 80.67 -0.64
C LEU A 362 37.28 81.66 -0.88
N THR A 363 38.46 81.29 -0.39
CA THR A 363 39.69 82.06 -0.64
C THR A 363 40.11 81.95 -2.10
N THR A 364 40.92 82.90 -2.58
CA THR A 364 41.52 82.84 -3.93
C THR A 364 42.31 81.54 -4.15
N GLN A 365 42.93 80.99 -3.11
CA GLN A 365 43.64 79.71 -3.18
C GLN A 365 42.66 78.57 -3.48
N GLN A 366 41.62 78.42 -2.67
CA GLN A 366 40.59 77.39 -2.84
C GLN A 366 39.92 77.47 -4.23
N ILE A 367 39.63 78.68 -4.72
CA ILE A 367 39.11 78.88 -6.08
C ILE A 367 40.08 78.35 -7.16
N ASN A 368 41.39 78.55 -6.99
CA ASN A 368 42.39 78.03 -7.92
C ASN A 368 42.53 76.51 -7.83
N GLU A 369 42.43 75.94 -6.63
CA GLU A 369 42.45 74.48 -6.41
C GLU A 369 41.25 73.80 -7.08
N LEU A 370 40.05 74.36 -6.93
CA LEU A 370 38.84 73.90 -7.64
C LEU A 370 39.01 73.96 -9.17
N LYS A 371 39.66 74.99 -9.71
CA LYS A 371 39.97 75.09 -11.16
C LYS A 371 40.94 73.99 -11.61
N VAL A 372 41.91 73.64 -10.79
CA VAL A 372 42.82 72.52 -11.08
C VAL A 372 42.05 71.20 -11.07
N LEU A 373 41.25 70.93 -10.04
CA LEU A 373 40.40 69.73 -9.98
C LEU A 373 39.45 69.62 -11.17
N GLN A 374 38.85 70.74 -11.59
CA GLN A 374 38.00 70.80 -12.78
C GLN A 374 38.77 70.46 -14.06
N SER A 375 39.98 71.01 -14.23
CA SER A 375 40.84 70.70 -15.39
C SER A 375 41.28 69.24 -15.44
N GLU A 376 41.32 68.57 -14.30
CA GLU A 376 41.63 67.14 -14.15
C GLU A 376 40.40 66.24 -14.39
N GLY A 377 39.25 66.85 -14.73
CA GLY A 377 38.03 66.15 -15.15
C GLY A 377 37.05 65.87 -14.01
N CYS A 378 37.17 66.59 -12.89
CA CYS A 378 36.15 66.63 -11.84
C CYS A 378 35.08 67.69 -12.15
N GLU A 379 33.90 67.52 -11.58
CA GLU A 379 32.78 68.45 -11.66
C GLU A 379 32.77 69.37 -10.42
N ILE A 380 32.51 70.66 -10.63
CA ILE A 380 32.30 71.64 -9.56
C ILE A 380 30.83 72.03 -9.62
N ALA A 381 30.14 71.98 -8.51
CA ALA A 381 28.71 72.20 -8.37
C ALA A 381 28.40 73.04 -7.13
N CYS A 382 27.15 73.50 -7.00
CA CYS A 382 26.71 74.27 -5.85
C CYS A 382 26.00 73.40 -4.82
N HIS A 383 26.19 73.71 -3.55
CA HIS A 383 25.23 73.41 -2.49
C HIS A 383 24.44 74.71 -2.15
N GLY A 384 23.69 74.72 -1.06
CA GLY A 384 23.07 75.93 -0.49
C GLY A 384 24.06 77.07 -0.22
N PHE A 385 23.64 78.32 -0.44
CA PHE A 385 24.48 79.51 -0.27
C PHE A 385 24.96 79.73 1.17
N ARG A 386 24.16 79.38 2.18
CA ARG A 386 24.50 79.51 3.61
C ARG A 386 24.17 78.23 4.40
N HIS A 387 23.95 77.13 3.70
CA HIS A 387 23.61 75.84 4.31
C HIS A 387 22.34 75.87 5.19
N LEU A 388 21.35 76.69 4.82
CA LEU A 388 20.11 76.73 5.59
C LEU A 388 19.34 75.42 5.44
N ASP A 389 18.94 74.85 6.58
CA ASP A 389 18.03 73.70 6.64
C ASP A 389 16.71 74.05 5.94
N ALA A 390 16.51 73.44 4.78
CA ALA A 390 15.42 73.75 3.87
C ALA A 390 14.07 73.42 4.49
N VAL A 391 13.99 72.31 5.24
CA VAL A 391 12.75 71.86 5.90
C VAL A 391 12.34 72.83 6.99
N SER A 392 13.28 73.25 7.82
CA SER A 392 13.07 74.19 8.92
C SER A 392 12.76 75.59 8.40
N TYR A 393 13.45 76.03 7.34
CA TYR A 393 13.24 77.35 6.75
C TYR A 393 11.83 77.51 6.17
N ILE A 394 11.33 76.49 5.44
CA ILE A 394 9.98 76.54 4.83
C ILE A 394 8.84 76.38 5.83
N GLN A 395 9.11 76.10 7.12
CA GLN A 395 8.07 76.16 8.16
C GLN A 395 7.56 77.59 8.39
N SER A 396 8.39 78.60 8.10
CA SER A 396 8.08 80.01 8.32
C SER A 396 8.16 80.89 7.07
N HIS A 397 8.58 80.33 5.93
CA HIS A 397 8.78 81.03 4.66
C HIS A 397 8.25 80.20 3.47
N THR A 398 8.04 80.85 2.32
CA THR A 398 7.65 80.13 1.10
C THR A 398 8.84 79.45 0.43
N ILE A 399 8.59 78.43 -0.39
CA ILE A 399 9.65 77.78 -1.18
C ILE A 399 10.31 78.79 -2.16
N ALA A 400 9.54 79.75 -2.68
CA ALA A 400 10.09 80.83 -3.50
C ALA A 400 11.09 81.69 -2.72
N ASN A 401 10.84 81.95 -1.42
CA ASN A 401 11.81 82.63 -0.57
C ASN A 401 13.08 81.79 -0.42
N TYR A 402 12.96 80.48 -0.20
CA TYR A 402 14.12 79.59 -0.11
C TYR A 402 14.97 79.61 -1.38
N VAL A 403 14.35 79.50 -2.56
CA VAL A 403 15.04 79.60 -3.86
C VAL A 403 15.78 80.93 -4.02
N SER A 404 15.15 82.04 -3.64
CA SER A 404 15.77 83.37 -3.75
C SER A 404 16.89 83.62 -2.74
N THR A 405 16.90 82.89 -1.63
CA THR A 405 17.86 83.05 -0.52
C THR A 405 19.05 82.09 -0.64
N GLU A 406 18.80 80.82 -0.98
CA GLU A 406 19.83 79.77 -0.95
C GLU A 406 20.29 79.33 -2.35
N ILE A 407 19.36 79.13 -3.29
CA ILE A 407 19.68 78.49 -4.58
C ILE A 407 20.26 79.50 -5.56
N THR A 408 19.53 80.59 -5.79
CA THR A 408 19.90 81.61 -6.79
C THR A 408 21.22 82.31 -6.42
N PRO A 409 21.45 82.71 -5.15
CA PRO A 409 22.72 83.35 -4.77
C PRO A 409 23.92 82.42 -4.85
N ALA A 410 23.78 81.12 -4.50
CA ALA A 410 24.86 80.13 -4.64
C ALA A 410 25.31 79.99 -6.10
N ILE A 411 24.36 79.79 -7.01
CA ILE A 411 24.61 79.70 -8.45
C ILE A 411 25.30 80.97 -8.97
N ASN A 412 24.86 82.13 -8.51
CA ASN A 412 25.45 83.40 -8.92
C ASN A 412 26.88 83.58 -8.38
N ALA A 413 27.15 83.19 -7.14
CA ALA A 413 28.48 83.25 -6.53
C ALA A 413 29.47 82.34 -7.28
N MET A 414 29.07 81.12 -7.61
CA MET A 414 29.87 80.19 -8.42
C MET A 414 30.17 80.75 -9.83
N LYS A 415 29.15 81.29 -10.50
CA LYS A 415 29.31 81.92 -11.82
C LYS A 415 30.25 83.12 -11.78
N ALA A 416 30.20 83.93 -10.71
CA ALA A 416 31.08 85.08 -10.54
C ALA A 416 32.57 84.69 -10.46
N GLN A 417 32.88 83.46 -10.01
CA GLN A 417 34.24 82.93 -9.93
C GLN A 417 34.71 82.21 -11.22
N GLY A 418 33.84 82.14 -12.23
CA GLY A 418 34.13 81.60 -13.55
C GLY A 418 33.80 80.12 -13.75
N PHE A 419 33.00 79.52 -12.85
CA PHE A 419 32.53 78.15 -13.02
C PHE A 419 31.14 78.12 -13.68
N THR A 420 30.83 77.01 -14.35
CA THR A 420 29.50 76.74 -14.92
C THR A 420 28.79 75.74 -14.01
N PRO A 421 27.68 76.10 -13.35
CA PRO A 421 26.93 75.15 -12.54
C PRO A 421 26.31 74.11 -13.45
N THR A 422 26.73 72.86 -13.29
CA THR A 422 26.25 71.69 -14.02
C THR A 422 25.41 70.75 -13.15
N ASP A 423 25.44 70.98 -11.83
CA ASP A 423 24.69 70.26 -10.81
C ASP A 423 24.45 71.12 -9.56
N PHE A 424 23.59 70.64 -8.67
CA PHE A 424 23.34 71.21 -7.36
C PHE A 424 22.90 70.13 -6.37
N ALA A 425 23.54 70.07 -5.20
CA ALA A 425 23.24 69.06 -4.19
C ALA A 425 21.90 69.30 -3.51
N TRP A 426 21.29 68.23 -3.01
CA TRP A 426 20.00 68.34 -2.34
C TRP A 426 20.10 69.28 -1.13
N PRO A 427 19.18 70.24 -0.94
CA PRO A 427 19.21 71.13 0.22
C PRO A 427 19.24 70.38 1.55
N TYR A 428 20.06 70.84 2.49
CA TYR A 428 20.15 70.27 3.84
C TYR A 428 18.75 70.17 4.51
N GLY A 429 18.43 69.04 5.12
CA GLY A 429 17.17 68.78 5.84
C GLY A 429 16.40 67.54 5.37
N GLU A 430 15.39 67.14 6.15
CA GLU A 430 14.56 65.95 5.88
C GLU A 430 13.76 65.99 4.55
N PHE A 431 13.23 64.85 4.15
CA PHE A 431 12.49 64.74 2.89
C PHE A 431 11.12 65.45 2.92
N ASN A 432 10.89 66.41 2.01
CA ASN A 432 9.60 67.10 1.87
C ASN A 432 9.10 67.13 0.42
N SER A 433 7.94 66.51 0.13
CA SER A 433 7.40 66.34 -1.23
C SER A 433 7.13 67.65 -1.99
N ALA A 434 6.78 68.73 -1.30
CA ALA A 434 6.56 70.04 -1.93
C ALA A 434 7.88 70.71 -2.30
N LEU A 435 8.87 70.68 -1.40
CA LEU A 435 10.24 71.16 -1.64
C LEU A 435 10.85 70.41 -2.84
N ASN A 436 10.71 69.08 -2.85
CA ASN A 436 11.15 68.19 -3.93
C ASN A 436 10.65 68.64 -5.30
N THR A 437 9.35 68.84 -5.43
CA THR A 437 8.72 69.25 -6.70
C THR A 437 9.28 70.57 -7.23
N GLU A 438 9.56 71.52 -6.33
CA GLU A 438 10.10 72.83 -6.75
C GLU A 438 11.59 72.75 -7.08
N MET A 439 12.37 72.01 -6.28
CA MET A 439 13.79 71.81 -6.50
C MET A 439 14.07 71.14 -7.86
N TYR A 440 13.24 70.18 -8.29
CA TYR A 440 13.35 69.55 -9.62
C TYR A 440 13.30 70.52 -10.81
N LYS A 441 12.87 71.77 -10.65
CA LYS A 441 12.91 72.76 -11.74
C LYS A 441 14.31 73.31 -12.00
N TYR A 442 15.18 73.22 -11.00
CA TYR A 442 16.56 73.66 -11.07
C TYR A 442 17.51 72.48 -11.36
N PHE A 443 17.00 71.24 -11.27
CA PHE A 443 17.78 69.99 -11.28
C PHE A 443 17.06 68.92 -12.11
N ASP A 444 17.69 68.32 -13.12
CA ASP A 444 17.06 67.25 -13.91
C ASP A 444 17.32 65.83 -13.37
N HIS A 445 17.77 65.66 -12.12
CA HIS A 445 18.03 64.32 -11.57
C HIS A 445 17.68 64.21 -10.09
N LEU A 446 16.82 63.23 -9.76
CA LEU A 446 16.76 62.52 -8.48
C LEU A 446 15.61 61.48 -8.51
N ARG A 447 15.91 60.18 -8.44
CA ARG A 447 15.39 59.19 -7.45
C ARG A 447 15.34 57.73 -7.90
N GLY A 448 15.91 56.90 -7.05
CA GLY A 448 15.67 55.47 -6.89
C GLY A 448 16.85 54.97 -6.07
N VAL A 449 16.75 54.82 -4.74
CA VAL A 449 15.89 53.89 -4.02
C VAL A 449 15.70 54.44 -2.59
N THR A 450 14.55 54.19 -2.00
CA THR A 450 14.22 54.55 -0.62
C THR A 450 15.21 53.91 0.36
N TRP A 451 15.90 54.73 1.17
CA TRP A 451 16.69 54.26 2.30
C TRP A 451 15.74 53.81 3.43
N GLY A 452 16.08 52.70 4.09
CA GLY A 452 15.44 52.26 5.32
C GLY A 452 16.44 52.37 6.47
N ASP A 453 15.99 52.85 7.62
CA ASP A 453 16.79 53.12 8.83
C ASP A 453 17.34 51.84 9.50
N GLY A 454 18.20 51.11 8.79
CA GLY A 454 18.89 49.92 9.27
C GLY A 454 20.41 50.13 9.33
N PRO A 455 21.12 49.44 10.24
CA PRO A 455 22.58 49.45 10.21
C PRO A 455 23.07 48.89 8.86
N LEU A 456 24.04 49.59 8.24
CA LEU A 456 24.72 49.23 6.99
C LEU A 456 25.03 47.72 6.96
N LYS A 457 24.26 46.96 6.18
CA LYS A 457 24.52 45.54 5.89
C LYS A 457 24.86 45.40 4.41
N ASP A 458 25.94 44.66 4.17
CA ASP A 458 26.58 44.33 2.89
C ASP A 458 27.27 45.47 2.14
N TYR A 459 28.61 45.52 2.30
CA TYR A 459 29.53 46.36 1.52
C TYR A 459 29.33 46.23 0.00
N ASP A 460 28.84 45.08 -0.49
CA ASP A 460 28.68 44.85 -1.94
C ASP A 460 27.54 45.68 -2.58
N SER A 461 26.65 46.28 -1.78
CA SER A 461 25.60 47.19 -2.28
C SER A 461 26.12 48.55 -2.79
N ASN A 462 27.38 48.89 -2.48
CA ASN A 462 28.04 50.14 -2.89
C ASN A 462 28.95 49.98 -4.12
N TYR A 463 28.97 48.79 -4.74
CA TYR A 463 29.81 48.50 -5.90
C TYR A 463 28.95 48.12 -7.11
N TYR A 464 29.13 48.79 -8.24
CA TYR A 464 28.38 48.50 -9.47
C TYR A 464 29.25 48.59 -10.74
N LYS A 465 28.74 48.05 -11.85
CA LYS A 465 29.40 48.15 -13.16
C LYS A 465 28.96 49.44 -13.85
N TRP A 466 29.92 50.32 -14.12
CA TRP A 466 29.69 51.62 -14.78
C TRP A 466 30.00 51.57 -16.27
N ASP A 467 29.23 52.31 -17.06
CA ASP A 467 29.29 52.37 -18.52
C ASP A 467 30.04 53.61 -19.05
N GLY A 468 30.55 54.47 -18.17
CA GLY A 468 31.31 55.68 -18.53
C GLY A 468 30.47 56.94 -18.70
N THR A 469 29.17 56.94 -18.38
CA THR A 469 28.32 58.15 -18.40
C THR A 469 28.33 58.91 -17.06
N ARG A 470 27.75 60.12 -16.97
CA ARG A 470 27.63 60.88 -15.72
C ARG A 470 26.97 60.03 -14.62
N LEU A 471 27.49 60.10 -13.37
CA LEU A 471 26.84 59.50 -12.20
C LEU A 471 25.63 60.36 -11.83
N ILE A 472 24.45 59.73 -11.77
CA ILE A 472 23.15 60.42 -11.64
C ILE A 472 22.48 60.12 -10.28
N GLY A 473 23.14 59.35 -9.40
CA GLY A 473 22.69 59.07 -8.03
C GLY A 473 23.72 58.21 -7.26
N CYS A 474 23.75 58.37 -5.93
CA CYS A 474 24.68 57.67 -5.03
C CYS A 474 24.00 57.18 -3.73
N VAL A 475 24.66 56.26 -3.01
CA VAL A 475 24.27 55.81 -1.67
C VAL A 475 24.93 56.72 -0.63
N ALA A 476 24.14 57.29 0.28
CA ALA A 476 24.59 58.24 1.28
C ALA A 476 25.27 57.59 2.48
N THR A 477 26.49 58.03 2.78
CA THR A 477 27.20 57.77 4.03
C THR A 477 27.55 59.09 4.70
N ASP A 478 26.51 59.87 5.02
CA ASP A 478 26.64 61.10 5.80
C ASP A 478 27.07 60.78 7.25
N ASN A 479 27.84 61.68 7.88
CA ASN A 479 28.32 61.64 9.28
C ASN A 479 29.40 60.60 9.65
N VAL A 480 30.38 60.31 8.78
CA VAL A 480 31.55 59.48 9.15
C VAL A 480 32.84 60.32 9.19
N GLU A 481 32.91 61.27 10.12
CA GLU A 481 34.11 62.09 10.34
C GLU A 481 35.29 61.27 10.91
N GLY A 482 36.52 61.67 10.56
CA GLY A 482 37.75 61.20 11.22
C GLY A 482 38.31 59.86 10.76
N ARG A 483 37.76 59.23 9.70
CA ARG A 483 38.39 58.05 9.10
C ARG A 483 39.59 58.42 8.23
N PRO A 484 40.72 57.69 8.34
CA PRO A 484 41.88 58.00 7.53
C PRO A 484 41.63 57.62 6.07
N VAL A 485 42.12 58.44 5.13
CA VAL A 485 42.10 58.18 3.68
C VAL A 485 42.65 56.79 3.32
N SER A 486 43.52 56.22 4.17
CA SER A 486 44.03 54.85 4.00
C SER A 486 42.96 53.75 4.10
N GLU A 487 41.91 53.93 4.93
CA GLU A 487 40.79 52.96 5.00
C GLU A 487 39.94 53.02 3.74
N PHE A 488 39.81 54.20 3.13
CA PHE A 488 39.14 54.41 1.87
C PHE A 488 39.87 53.69 0.71
N THR A 489 41.21 53.75 0.70
CA THR A 489 42.08 53.09 -0.30
C THR A 489 41.81 51.59 -0.45
N ALA A 490 41.50 50.87 0.63
CA ALA A 490 41.20 49.43 0.54
C ALA A 490 39.92 49.13 -0.25
N GLY A 491 38.91 49.99 -0.13
CA GLY A 491 37.70 49.93 -0.97
C GLY A 491 38.02 50.24 -2.43
N LEU A 492 38.93 51.19 -2.68
CA LEU A 492 39.39 51.55 -4.02
C LEU A 492 40.13 50.40 -4.70
N ASP A 493 41.02 49.71 -3.96
CA ASP A 493 41.75 48.54 -4.44
C ASP A 493 40.79 47.42 -4.84
N LYS A 494 39.74 47.18 -4.03
CA LYS A 494 38.70 46.19 -4.33
C LYS A 494 37.92 46.57 -5.60
N ALA A 495 37.49 47.82 -5.73
CA ALA A 495 36.75 48.29 -6.91
C ALA A 495 37.58 48.11 -8.19
N LYS A 496 38.84 48.57 -8.15
CA LYS A 496 39.79 48.48 -9.27
C LYS A 496 40.09 47.04 -9.66
N ALA A 497 40.30 46.15 -8.69
CA ALA A 497 40.59 44.73 -8.94
C ALA A 497 39.42 43.99 -9.61
N ASN A 498 38.19 44.44 -9.41
CA ASN A 498 36.99 43.75 -9.87
C ASN A 498 36.29 44.45 -11.06
N GLY A 499 36.84 45.57 -11.55
CA GLY A 499 36.21 46.37 -12.61
C GLY A 499 34.87 46.97 -12.17
N TRP A 500 34.76 47.32 -10.89
CA TRP A 500 33.59 47.93 -10.28
C TRP A 500 33.87 49.40 -9.97
N VAL A 501 32.80 50.17 -9.83
CA VAL A 501 32.81 51.53 -9.28
C VAL A 501 32.29 51.47 -7.85
N LEU A 502 33.07 52.00 -6.92
CA LEU A 502 32.65 52.26 -5.54
C LEU A 502 31.93 53.60 -5.49
N ILE A 503 30.72 53.62 -4.93
CA ILE A 503 29.95 54.83 -4.64
C ILE A 503 30.09 55.16 -3.16
N THR A 504 30.54 56.37 -2.84
CA THR A 504 30.52 56.92 -1.47
C THR A 504 30.15 58.39 -1.48
N LEU A 505 29.34 58.81 -0.52
CA LEU A 505 29.13 60.20 -0.11
C LEU A 505 29.96 60.44 1.15
N SER A 506 30.67 61.57 1.25
CA SER A 506 31.41 61.96 2.46
C SER A 506 31.00 63.34 2.88
#